data_AF-A0A847FFU6-F1
#
_entry.id   AF-A0A847FFU6-F1
#
_cell.length_a   1.000
_cell.length_b   1.000
_cell.length_c   1.000
_cell.angle_alpha   90.00
_cell.angle_beta   90.00
_cell.angle_gamma   90.00
#
_symmetry.space_group_name_H-M   'P 1'
#
loop_
_entity.id
_entity.type
_entity.pdbx_description
1 polymer ?
#
loop_
_entity_poly.entity_id
_entity_poly.type
_entity_poly.pdbx_seq_one_letter_code
_entity_poly.pdbx_strand_id
1 'polypeptide(L)'
;MEKEQLELFSSSENTGGGSGGETKVSGAFLQYLRAYEKTVLIIILLLAVSVLSFIAGVEKGKNSVLKRLTALRQEQESPARQALPAAQPKPLAALARPATALQSPAQQPAAAAVSQQTVRAVPAPRISGKYTVQLASYKSKEQALKEAQILQKRGLAPAVIYLRPYYVLCSGSFQENRTAELWRLKLKKQYRDCYVRRL
;
A
#
# COMPACT_ATOMS: atom_id res chain seq x y z
N MET A 1 61.76 0.57 29.42
CA MET A 1 60.79 1.54 29.97
C MET A 1 59.75 1.81 28.91
N GLU A 2 58.74 0.94 28.77
CA GLU A 2 57.65 1.09 27.79
C GLU A 2 56.34 0.58 28.42
N LYS A 3 55.87 1.27 29.46
CA LYS A 3 54.60 0.95 30.15
C LYS A 3 53.60 2.11 30.18
N GLU A 4 53.90 3.24 29.54
CA GLU A 4 53.07 4.44 29.66
C GLU A 4 52.05 4.64 28.53
N GLN A 5 51.97 3.73 27.55
CA GLN A 5 51.08 3.90 26.39
C GLN A 5 49.75 3.12 26.46
N LEU A 6 49.53 2.28 27.48
CA LEU A 6 48.29 1.51 27.64
C LEU A 6 47.24 2.14 28.56
N GLU A 7 47.52 3.27 29.21
CA GLU A 7 46.58 3.86 30.19
C GLU A 7 45.55 4.84 29.59
N LEU A 8 45.61 5.13 28.28
CA LEU A 8 44.68 6.09 27.65
C LEU A 8 43.31 5.50 27.25
N PHE A 9 43.10 4.18 27.41
CA PHE A 9 41.87 3.51 26.96
C PHE A 9 41.06 2.81 28.07
N SER A 10 41.40 3.01 29.35
CA SER A 10 40.73 2.31 30.46
C SER A 10 39.68 3.14 31.22
N SER A 11 39.46 4.40 30.88
CA SER A 11 38.55 5.30 31.64
C SER A 11 37.14 5.46 31.04
N SER A 12 36.61 4.45 30.35
CA SER A 12 35.21 4.53 29.89
C SER A 12 34.47 3.19 29.98
N GLU A 13 34.56 2.52 31.14
CA GLU A 13 33.59 1.47 31.46
C GLU A 13 33.41 1.32 32.98
N ASN A 14 32.69 2.26 33.61
CA ASN A 14 31.87 1.92 34.77
C ASN A 14 30.78 2.97 35.08
N THR A 15 29.59 2.79 34.50
CA THR A 15 28.34 3.15 35.18
C THR A 15 27.21 2.28 34.61
N GLY A 16 27.21 1.01 35.01
CA GLY A 16 25.98 0.22 35.00
C GLY A 16 25.10 0.66 36.16
N GLY A 17 23.81 0.93 35.89
CA GLY A 17 22.83 1.08 36.96
C GLY A 17 21.58 1.88 36.61
N GLY A 18 20.62 1.22 35.95
CA GLY A 18 19.22 1.25 36.37
C GLY A 18 18.38 2.53 36.17
N SER A 19 17.26 2.30 35.47
CA SER A 19 15.97 2.96 35.66
C SER A 19 15.72 4.27 34.91
N GLY A 20 14.67 4.23 34.09
CA GLY A 20 13.79 5.36 33.78
C GLY A 20 14.47 6.58 33.18
N GLY A 21 14.50 6.66 31.86
CA GLY A 21 14.63 7.94 31.17
C GLY A 21 13.41 8.83 31.46
N GLU A 22 13.32 9.37 32.68
CA GLU A 22 12.60 10.60 32.93
C GLU A 22 13.36 11.69 32.20
N THR A 23 12.89 11.98 30.98
CA THR A 23 13.14 13.26 30.35
C THR A 23 12.75 14.32 31.37
N LYS A 24 13.74 14.98 31.98
CA LYS A 24 13.53 16.23 32.71
C LYS A 24 13.02 17.26 31.70
N VAL A 25 11.72 17.20 31.41
CA VAL A 25 11.01 18.24 30.66
C VAL A 25 11.20 19.49 31.48
N SER A 26 11.94 20.46 30.95
CA SER A 26 12.35 21.62 31.73
C SER A 26 11.12 22.28 32.32
N GLY A 27 11.15 22.59 33.63
CA GLY A 27 10.01 23.21 34.32
C GLY A 27 9.57 24.53 33.68
N ALA A 28 10.45 25.17 32.90
CA ALA A 28 10.13 26.33 32.08
C ALA A 28 9.18 26.00 30.92
N PHE A 29 9.32 24.84 30.27
CA PHE A 29 8.44 24.42 29.18
C PHE A 29 7.04 24.05 29.71
N LEU A 30 6.96 23.44 30.89
CA LEU A 30 5.69 23.13 31.55
C LEU A 30 4.98 24.39 32.08
N GLN A 31 5.71 25.40 32.54
CA GLN A 31 5.13 26.71 32.88
C GLN A 31 4.55 27.42 31.65
N TYR A 32 5.25 27.36 30.52
CA TYR A 32 4.72 27.89 29.25
C TYR A 32 3.46 27.14 28.82
N LEU A 33 3.46 25.80 28.90
CA LEU A 33 2.26 24.99 28.65
C LEU A 33 1.09 25.35 29.58
N ARG A 34 1.34 25.70 30.84
CA ARG A 34 0.32 26.16 31.79
C ARG A 34 -0.27 27.52 31.41
N ALA A 35 0.56 28.46 30.94
CA ALA A 35 0.10 29.76 30.47
C ALA A 35 -0.78 29.65 29.22
N TYR A 36 -0.47 28.70 28.32
CA TYR A 36 -1.23 28.43 27.11
C TYR A 36 -2.26 27.31 27.27
N GLU A 37 -2.52 26.82 28.48
CA GLU A 37 -3.36 25.65 28.74
C GLU A 37 -4.73 25.77 28.05
N LYS A 38 -5.40 26.91 28.25
CA LYS A 38 -6.71 27.18 27.65
C LYS A 38 -6.64 27.26 26.12
N THR A 39 -5.61 27.91 25.56
CA THR A 39 -5.42 28.05 24.11
C THR A 39 -5.12 26.72 23.45
N VAL A 40 -4.24 25.91 24.05
CA VAL A 40 -3.88 24.58 23.56
C VAL A 40 -5.09 23.65 23.60
N LEU A 41 -5.89 23.69 24.67
CA LEU A 41 -7.13 22.91 24.76
C LEU A 41 -8.15 23.30 23.68
N ILE A 42 -8.31 24.59 23.38
CA ILE A 42 -9.20 25.05 22.29
C ILE A 42 -8.72 24.53 20.94
N ILE A 43 -7.41 24.59 20.66
CA ILE A 43 -6.85 24.10 19.39
C ILE A 43 -7.07 22.58 19.25
N ILE A 44 -6.79 21.81 20.29
CA ILE A 44 -7.00 20.35 20.29
C ILE A 44 -8.48 20.02 20.07
N LEU A 45 -9.39 20.74 20.72
CA LEU A 45 -10.84 20.57 20.55
C LEU A 45 -11.27 20.85 19.12
N LEU A 46 -10.80 21.96 18.54
CA LEU A 46 -11.11 22.33 17.14
C LEU A 46 -10.60 21.25 16.18
N LEU A 47 -9.36 20.77 16.38
CA LEU A 47 -8.80 19.68 15.58
C LEU A 47 -9.63 18.41 15.71
N ALA A 48 -10.03 18.01 16.91
CA ALA A 48 -10.87 16.83 17.14
C ALA A 48 -12.23 16.96 16.42
N VAL A 49 -12.91 18.11 16.56
CA VAL A 49 -14.19 18.37 15.87
C VAL A 49 -14.01 18.38 14.35
N SER A 50 -12.89 18.92 13.85
CA SER A 50 -12.60 18.94 12.40
C SER A 50 -12.44 17.53 11.83
N VAL A 51 -11.71 16.66 12.54
CA VAL A 51 -11.51 15.26 12.13
C VAL A 51 -12.82 14.49 12.19
N LEU A 52 -13.60 14.65 13.26
CA LEU A 52 -14.93 14.01 13.38
C LEU A 52 -15.88 14.49 12.28
N SER A 53 -15.88 15.79 11.97
CA SER A 53 -16.69 16.37 10.89
C SER A 53 -16.22 15.86 9.52
N PHE A 54 -14.92 15.67 9.33
CA PHE A 54 -14.37 15.09 8.12
C PHE A 54 -14.81 13.63 7.96
N ILE A 55 -14.70 12.81 9.01
CA ILE A 55 -15.14 11.41 9.02
C ILE A 55 -16.65 11.32 8.73
N ALA A 56 -17.47 12.11 9.43
CA ALA A 56 -18.91 12.14 9.20
C ALA A 56 -19.28 12.69 7.81
N GLY A 57 -18.52 13.66 7.31
CA GLY A 57 -18.71 14.27 6.00
C GLY A 57 -18.41 13.31 4.85
N VAL A 58 -17.31 12.55 4.92
CA VAL A 58 -16.97 11.56 3.89
C VAL A 58 -17.96 10.40 3.85
N GLU A 59 -18.55 10.03 4.99
CA GLU A 59 -19.61 9.01 5.05
C GLU A 59 -20.94 9.51 4.48
N LYS A 60 -21.34 10.75 4.81
CA LYS A 60 -22.56 11.34 4.24
C LYS A 60 -22.45 11.60 2.73
N GLY A 61 -21.26 11.91 2.22
CA GLY A 61 -21.01 12.10 0.78
C GLY A 61 -21.33 10.86 -0.06
N LYS A 62 -21.03 9.66 0.44
CA LYS A 62 -21.34 8.38 -0.26
C LYS A 62 -22.85 8.11 -0.33
N ASN A 63 -23.58 8.45 0.74
CA ASN A 63 -25.02 8.20 0.83
C ASN A 63 -25.86 9.25 0.09
N SER A 64 -25.35 10.47 -0.10
CA SER A 64 -26.04 11.50 -0.89
C SER A 64 -26.02 11.24 -2.39
N VAL A 65 -24.98 10.60 -2.92
CA VAL A 65 -24.94 10.13 -4.32
C VAL A 65 -25.95 9.01 -4.54
N LEU A 66 -26.01 8.05 -3.60
CA LEU A 66 -26.98 6.96 -3.67
C LEU A 66 -28.43 7.47 -3.56
N LYS A 67 -28.71 8.38 -2.62
CA LYS A 67 -30.05 8.99 -2.48
C LYS A 67 -30.44 9.86 -3.68
N ARG A 68 -29.51 10.56 -4.33
CA ARG A 68 -29.78 11.28 -5.60
C ARG A 68 -30.10 10.32 -6.75
N LEU A 69 -29.40 9.18 -6.85
CA LEU A 69 -29.69 8.18 -7.88
C LEU A 69 -31.03 7.48 -7.64
N THR A 70 -31.41 7.21 -6.39
CA THR A 70 -32.71 6.64 -6.07
C THR A 70 -33.84 7.65 -6.28
N ALA A 71 -33.64 8.93 -5.96
CA ALA A 71 -34.63 9.98 -6.20
C ALA A 71 -34.88 10.23 -7.70
N LEU A 72 -33.83 10.21 -8.54
CA LEU A 72 -33.99 10.32 -10.00
C LEU A 72 -34.66 9.09 -10.62
N ARG A 73 -34.51 7.91 -10.02
CA ARG A 73 -35.22 6.69 -10.45
C ARG A 73 -36.69 6.68 -10.05
N GLN A 74 -37.04 7.35 -8.94
CA GLN A 74 -38.40 7.40 -8.41
C GLN A 74 -39.27 8.46 -9.10
N GLU A 75 -38.67 9.51 -9.69
CA GLU A 75 -39.41 10.46 -10.55
C GLU A 75 -39.72 9.88 -11.95
N GLN A 76 -39.01 8.83 -12.37
CA GLN A 76 -39.19 8.21 -13.69
C GLN A 76 -40.19 7.04 -13.70
N GLU A 77 -40.78 6.65 -12.56
CA GLU A 77 -41.74 5.54 -12.47
C GLU A 77 -43.10 6.00 -11.88
N SER A 78 -43.99 6.47 -12.79
CA SER A 78 -45.46 6.68 -12.70
C SER A 78 -46.03 8.05 -12.23
N PRO A 79 -47.08 8.58 -12.93
CA PRO A 79 -48.23 7.82 -13.44
C PRO A 79 -48.64 8.11 -14.90
N ALA A 80 -48.54 7.11 -15.77
CA ALA A 80 -49.25 7.07 -17.06
C ALA A 80 -49.95 5.72 -17.23
N ARG A 81 -50.86 5.40 -16.31
CA ARG A 81 -51.72 4.21 -16.35
C ARG A 81 -53.20 4.60 -16.25
N GLN A 82 -53.69 5.27 -17.29
CA GLN A 82 -55.11 5.36 -17.72
C GLN A 82 -55.02 5.48 -19.26
N ALA A 83 -55.63 4.67 -20.14
CA ALA A 83 -56.74 3.75 -20.06
C ALA A 83 -56.57 2.61 -21.11
N LEU A 84 -57.17 1.45 -20.81
CA LEU A 84 -57.47 0.33 -21.73
C LEU A 84 -58.76 0.68 -22.53
N PRO A 85 -59.09 0.04 -23.70
CA PRO A 85 -59.31 -1.42 -23.74
C PRO A 85 -59.04 -2.18 -25.07
N ALA A 86 -58.86 -3.51 -24.87
CA ALA A 86 -59.34 -4.63 -25.69
C ALA A 86 -58.97 -4.74 -27.18
N ALA A 87 -58.08 -5.69 -27.51
CA ALA A 87 -58.23 -6.57 -28.68
C ALA A 87 -57.47 -7.91 -28.47
N GLN A 88 -58.06 -8.96 -29.03
CA GLN A 88 -57.90 -10.38 -28.76
C GLN A 88 -56.60 -11.07 -29.26
N PRO A 89 -56.35 -12.33 -28.84
CA PRO A 89 -55.10 -13.08 -29.05
C PRO A 89 -55.09 -13.89 -30.36
N LYS A 90 -53.90 -14.23 -30.88
CA LYS A 90 -53.73 -15.26 -31.91
C LYS A 90 -52.45 -16.09 -31.70
N PRO A 91 -52.54 -17.41 -31.52
CA PRO A 91 -51.39 -18.31 -31.35
C PRO A 91 -51.02 -19.03 -32.66
N LEU A 92 -49.72 -19.21 -32.92
CA LEU A 92 -49.16 -20.21 -33.85
C LEU A 92 -47.87 -20.76 -33.21
N ALA A 93 -47.90 -22.01 -32.73
CA ALA A 93 -47.40 -23.20 -33.45
C ALA A 93 -45.87 -23.17 -33.61
N ALA A 94 -45.12 -23.82 -32.73
CA ALA A 94 -44.74 -25.24 -32.81
C ALA A 94 -43.70 -25.54 -33.92
N LEU A 95 -42.46 -25.84 -33.52
CA LEU A 95 -41.54 -26.82 -34.14
C LEU A 95 -40.34 -26.99 -33.18
N ALA A 96 -40.32 -28.03 -32.37
CA ALA A 96 -39.65 -29.32 -32.66
C ALA A 96 -38.10 -29.23 -32.69
N ARG A 97 -37.51 -29.67 -31.57
CA ARG A 97 -36.20 -30.38 -31.46
C ARG A 97 -36.16 -31.57 -32.46
N PRO A 98 -34.99 -32.11 -32.89
CA PRO A 98 -34.00 -32.69 -31.97
C PRO A 98 -32.52 -32.68 -32.39
N ALA A 99 -31.74 -33.17 -31.42
CA ALA A 99 -30.33 -33.50 -31.40
C ALA A 99 -29.76 -34.21 -32.63
N THR A 100 -28.48 -33.95 -32.92
CA THR A 100 -27.56 -34.97 -33.44
C THR A 100 -26.21 -34.80 -32.76
N ALA A 101 -25.69 -35.94 -32.34
CA ALA A 101 -24.59 -36.12 -31.43
C ALA A 101 -23.26 -36.39 -32.17
N LEU A 102 -22.19 -36.31 -31.38
CA LEU A 102 -20.95 -37.09 -31.49
C LEU A 102 -20.06 -36.83 -32.70
N GLN A 103 -18.90 -36.23 -32.44
CA GLN A 103 -17.62 -36.85 -32.78
C GLN A 103 -16.50 -36.28 -31.89
N SER A 104 -16.04 -37.13 -30.97
CA SER A 104 -14.65 -37.18 -30.50
C SER A 104 -13.97 -38.29 -31.30
N PRO A 105 -12.66 -38.20 -31.53
CA PRO A 105 -11.80 -39.14 -30.81
C PRO A 105 -10.56 -38.48 -30.20
N ALA A 106 -10.25 -39.00 -29.02
CA ALA A 106 -9.03 -38.84 -28.25
C ALA A 106 -7.79 -39.38 -28.99
N GLN A 107 -6.60 -38.85 -28.66
CA GLN A 107 -5.56 -39.57 -27.91
C GLN A 107 -4.33 -38.64 -27.73
N GLN A 108 -3.95 -38.20 -26.51
CA GLN A 108 -3.19 -38.90 -25.44
C GLN A 108 -1.67 -39.06 -25.78
N PRO A 109 -0.78 -39.32 -24.81
CA PRO A 109 -0.28 -38.41 -23.76
C PRO A 109 1.27 -38.41 -23.71
N ALA A 110 1.92 -37.40 -23.11
CA ALA A 110 3.32 -37.56 -22.72
C ALA A 110 3.65 -36.79 -21.44
N ALA A 111 4.07 -37.57 -20.46
CA ALA A 111 4.63 -37.20 -19.18
C ALA A 111 5.74 -36.15 -19.28
N ALA A 112 5.73 -35.18 -18.36
CA ALA A 112 6.96 -34.65 -17.79
C ALA A 112 6.68 -33.94 -16.46
N ALA A 113 7.20 -34.57 -15.40
CA ALA A 113 7.81 -33.96 -14.24
C ALA A 113 6.95 -32.99 -13.39
N VAL A 114 6.42 -33.57 -12.31
CA VAL A 114 6.40 -32.95 -10.98
C VAL A 114 7.78 -32.32 -10.72
N SER A 115 7.86 -30.99 -10.79
CA SER A 115 8.98 -30.25 -10.24
C SER A 115 8.53 -29.67 -8.89
N GLN A 116 8.83 -30.41 -7.83
CA GLN A 116 8.94 -29.85 -6.49
C GLN A 116 10.10 -28.84 -6.53
N GLN A 117 9.80 -27.60 -6.90
CA GLN A 117 10.75 -26.52 -6.81
C GLN A 117 10.83 -26.08 -5.35
N THR A 118 11.55 -26.88 -4.58
CA THR A 118 12.55 -26.49 -3.59
C THR A 118 12.48 -25.01 -3.24
N VAL A 119 12.17 -24.74 -1.97
CA VAL A 119 12.32 -23.46 -1.28
C VAL A 119 13.73 -22.92 -1.55
N ARG A 120 13.88 -22.14 -2.61
CA ARG A 120 15.11 -21.47 -2.96
C ARG A 120 15.23 -20.30 -2.01
N ALA A 121 16.06 -20.48 -0.97
CA ALA A 121 16.54 -19.42 -0.11
C ALA A 121 16.85 -18.19 -0.98
N VAL A 122 16.12 -17.11 -0.73
CA VAL A 122 16.21 -15.85 -1.46
C VAL A 122 17.66 -15.38 -1.37
N PRO A 123 18.41 -15.37 -2.49
CA PRO A 123 19.75 -14.82 -2.47
C PRO A 123 19.64 -13.31 -2.22
N ALA A 124 20.49 -12.78 -1.36
CA ALA A 124 20.61 -11.34 -1.14
C ALA A 124 20.70 -10.63 -2.50
N PRO A 125 19.85 -9.61 -2.77
CA PRO A 125 19.84 -8.95 -4.06
C PRO A 125 21.15 -8.23 -4.27
N ARG A 126 22.00 -8.75 -5.16
CA ARG A 126 23.18 -8.07 -5.66
C ARG A 126 22.70 -6.95 -6.57
N ILE A 127 22.59 -5.73 -6.04
CA ILE A 127 22.24 -4.58 -6.87
C ILE A 127 23.52 -4.08 -7.53
N SER A 128 23.71 -4.44 -8.80
CA SER A 128 24.95 -4.21 -9.55
C SER A 128 24.88 -2.97 -10.44
N GLY A 129 24.38 -1.85 -9.92
CA GLY A 129 24.30 -0.58 -10.64
C GLY A 129 24.77 0.59 -9.79
N LYS A 130 25.18 1.69 -10.43
CA LYS A 130 25.57 2.92 -9.72
C LYS A 130 24.38 3.63 -9.06
N TYR A 131 23.18 3.47 -9.61
CA TYR A 131 21.96 4.15 -9.16
C TYR A 131 20.80 3.15 -9.01
N THR A 132 19.90 3.42 -8.07
CA THR A 132 18.66 2.67 -7.84
C THR A 132 17.51 3.63 -7.58
N VAL A 133 16.28 3.23 -7.93
CA VAL A 133 15.09 3.99 -7.57
C VAL A 133 14.47 3.37 -6.33
N GLN A 134 14.48 4.11 -5.23
CA GLN A 134 13.79 3.72 -4.00
C GLN A 134 12.32 4.10 -4.10
N LEU A 135 11.44 3.14 -3.81
CA LEU A 135 9.99 3.28 -3.88
C LEU A 135 9.39 3.58 -2.51
N ALA A 136 9.80 2.82 -1.50
CA ALA A 136 9.25 2.88 -0.15
C ALA A 136 10.23 2.29 0.88
N SER A 137 10.02 2.64 2.14
CA SER A 137 10.72 2.10 3.30
C SER A 137 9.73 1.50 4.29
N TYR A 138 9.98 0.28 4.75
CA TYR A 138 9.11 -0.45 5.67
C TYR A 138 9.84 -0.75 6.98
N LYS A 139 9.10 -0.82 8.09
CA LYS A 139 9.66 -1.28 9.38
C LYS A 139 9.78 -2.80 9.46
N SER A 140 8.83 -3.52 8.85
CA SER A 140 8.80 -4.99 8.82
C SER A 140 9.30 -5.54 7.49
N LYS A 141 10.04 -6.66 7.56
CA LYS A 141 10.51 -7.42 6.39
C LYS A 141 9.34 -8.01 5.62
N GLU A 142 8.32 -8.52 6.31
CA GLU A 142 7.16 -9.14 5.66
C GLU A 142 6.41 -8.13 4.78
N GLN A 143 6.25 -6.90 5.26
CA GLN A 143 5.59 -5.84 4.49
C GLN A 143 6.38 -5.50 3.22
N ALA A 144 7.70 -5.35 3.32
CA ALA A 144 8.56 -5.08 2.17
C ALA A 144 8.49 -6.21 1.13
N LEU A 145 8.45 -7.48 1.58
CA LEU A 145 8.34 -8.64 0.70
C LEU A 145 6.96 -8.74 0.04
N LYS A 146 5.88 -8.46 0.76
CA LYS A 146 4.52 -8.42 0.19
C LYS A 146 4.43 -7.37 -0.91
N GLU A 147 4.93 -6.16 -0.68
CA GLU A 147 4.93 -5.12 -1.69
C GLU A 147 5.84 -5.49 -2.88
N ALA A 148 7.00 -6.10 -2.64
CA ALA A 148 7.84 -6.63 -3.70
C ALA A 148 7.07 -7.63 -4.58
N GLN A 149 6.30 -8.56 -4.00
CA GLN A 149 5.47 -9.48 -4.79
C GLN A 149 4.41 -8.75 -5.62
N ILE A 150 3.80 -7.69 -5.10
CA ILE A 150 2.83 -6.86 -5.83
C ILE A 150 3.50 -6.16 -7.02
N LEU A 151 4.69 -5.60 -6.84
CA LEU A 151 5.47 -4.98 -7.91
C LEU A 151 5.92 -5.99 -8.97
N GLN A 152 6.29 -7.20 -8.55
CA GLN A 152 6.67 -8.27 -9.46
C GLN A 152 5.49 -8.68 -10.35
N LYS A 153 4.28 -8.79 -9.78
CA LYS A 153 3.04 -9.03 -10.55
C LYS A 153 2.71 -7.90 -11.52
N ARG A 154 3.20 -6.68 -11.27
CA ARG A 154 3.07 -5.52 -12.17
C ARG A 154 4.16 -5.48 -13.24
N GLY A 155 5.03 -6.49 -13.31
CA GLY A 155 6.11 -6.57 -14.30
C GLY A 155 7.33 -5.71 -13.98
N LEU A 156 7.49 -5.27 -12.73
CA LEU A 156 8.68 -4.56 -12.27
C LEU A 156 9.68 -5.55 -11.66
N ALA A 157 10.94 -5.14 -11.56
CA ALA A 157 12.01 -5.89 -10.89
C ALA A 157 12.27 -5.31 -9.49
N PRO A 158 11.52 -5.73 -8.45
CA PRO A 158 11.67 -5.23 -7.09
C PRO A 158 12.88 -5.88 -6.40
N ALA A 159 13.62 -5.08 -5.66
CA ALA A 159 14.72 -5.52 -4.79
C ALA A 159 14.48 -4.99 -3.37
N VAL A 160 14.50 -5.86 -2.37
CA VAL A 160 14.38 -5.46 -0.96
C VAL A 160 15.76 -5.46 -0.32
N ILE A 161 16.17 -4.30 0.19
CA ILE A 161 17.45 -4.10 0.87
C ILE A 161 17.18 -3.80 2.34
N TYR A 162 17.95 -4.39 3.24
CA TYR A 162 17.91 -4.00 4.64
C TYR A 162 18.80 -2.77 4.88
N LEU A 163 18.20 -1.69 5.38
CA LEU A 163 18.85 -0.43 5.67
C LEU A 163 18.42 0.03 7.07
N ARG A 164 19.16 -0.41 8.09
CA ARG A 164 18.82 -0.24 9.53
C ARG A 164 18.26 1.16 9.84
N PRO A 165 17.09 1.28 10.51
CA PRO A 165 16.21 0.23 11.04
C PRO A 165 15.09 -0.23 10.08
N TYR A 166 15.20 0.08 8.77
CA TYR A 166 14.13 -0.13 7.79
C TYR A 166 14.50 -1.16 6.71
N TYR A 167 13.50 -1.64 5.99
CA TYR A 167 13.61 -2.43 4.77
C TYR A 167 13.19 -1.55 3.60
N VAL A 168 14.14 -1.27 2.73
CA VAL A 168 13.96 -0.40 1.57
C VAL A 168 13.58 -1.24 0.36
N LEU A 169 12.51 -0.83 -0.30
CA LEU A 169 12.04 -1.41 -1.55
C LEU A 169 12.56 -0.57 -2.72
N CYS A 170 13.37 -1.19 -3.55
CA CYS A 170 13.97 -0.60 -4.74
C CYS A 170 13.35 -1.20 -6.02
N SER A 171 13.31 -0.41 -7.08
CA SER A 171 12.92 -0.84 -8.42
C SER A 171 14.12 -0.73 -9.35
N GLY A 172 14.70 -1.88 -9.71
CA GLY A 172 15.78 -1.99 -10.68
C GLY A 172 17.11 -1.35 -10.25
N SER A 173 18.11 -1.51 -11.11
CA SER A 173 19.45 -0.92 -10.97
C SER A 173 19.86 -0.28 -12.29
N PHE A 174 20.35 0.95 -12.22
CA PHE A 174 20.69 1.78 -13.38
C PHE A 174 22.15 2.20 -13.32
N GLN A 175 22.81 2.28 -14.49
CA GLN A 175 24.18 2.78 -14.59
C GLN A 175 24.25 4.29 -14.71
N GLU A 176 23.21 4.91 -15.28
CA GLU A 176 23.13 6.34 -15.51
C GLU A 176 22.00 6.97 -14.69
N ASN A 177 22.27 8.16 -14.14
CA ASN A 177 21.31 8.91 -13.33
C ASN A 177 20.08 9.34 -14.16
N ARG A 178 20.28 9.79 -15.42
CA ARG A 178 19.19 10.23 -16.31
C ARG A 178 18.14 9.13 -16.52
N THR A 179 18.58 7.90 -16.76
CA THR A 179 17.67 6.75 -16.92
C THR A 179 16.88 6.46 -15.64
N ALA A 180 17.53 6.56 -14.48
CA ALA A 180 16.88 6.38 -13.19
C ALA A 180 15.82 7.48 -12.91
N GLU A 181 16.10 8.72 -13.29
CA GLU A 181 15.14 9.84 -13.17
C GLU A 181 13.92 9.67 -14.07
N LEU A 182 14.10 9.21 -15.32
CA LEU A 182 12.97 8.89 -16.21
C LEU A 182 12.08 7.79 -15.62
N TRP A 183 12.69 6.76 -15.03
CA TRP A 183 11.97 5.70 -14.31
C TRP A 183 11.25 6.24 -13.07
N ARG A 184 11.90 7.12 -12.30
CA ARG A 184 11.28 7.78 -11.15
C ARG A 184 10.04 8.58 -11.55
N LEU A 185 10.10 9.35 -12.64
CA LEU A 185 8.96 10.11 -13.15
C LEU A 185 7.77 9.21 -13.52
N LYS A 186 8.05 8.04 -14.12
CA LYS A 186 7.01 7.03 -14.41
C LYS A 186 6.39 6.46 -13.14
N LEU A 187 7.22 6.17 -12.14
CA LEU A 187 6.82 5.58 -10.85
C LEU A 187 6.15 6.59 -9.90
N LYS A 188 6.39 7.90 -10.08
CA LYS A 188 5.81 8.98 -9.26
C LYS A 188 4.28 9.03 -9.30
N LYS A 189 3.69 8.52 -10.39
CA LYS A 189 2.22 8.37 -10.51
C LYS A 189 1.66 7.34 -9.53
N GLN A 190 2.48 6.38 -9.12
CA GLN A 190 2.07 5.21 -8.34
C GLN A 190 2.61 5.25 -6.90
N TYR A 191 3.79 5.85 -6.71
CA TYR A 191 4.45 6.00 -5.42
C TYR A 191 4.78 7.47 -5.19
N ARG A 192 4.32 8.00 -4.05
CA ARG A 192 4.44 9.44 -3.73
C ARG A 192 5.89 9.86 -3.46
N ASP A 193 6.65 9.01 -2.77
CA ASP A 193 7.97 9.33 -2.22
C ASP A 193 9.10 8.56 -2.91
N CYS A 194 8.99 8.40 -4.24
CA CYS A 194 10.04 7.74 -5.01
C CYS A 194 11.22 8.69 -5.32
N TYR A 195 12.44 8.23 -5.10
CA TYR A 195 13.67 8.99 -5.38
C TYR A 195 14.81 8.11 -5.87
N VAL A 196 15.77 8.72 -6.58
CA VAL A 196 16.98 8.04 -7.05
C VAL A 196 18.03 8.10 -5.96
N ARG A 197 18.65 6.96 -5.65
CA ARG A 197 19.76 6.83 -4.71
C ARG A 197 20.96 6.23 -5.40
N ARG A 198 22.17 6.68 -5.02
CA ARG A 198 23.43 6.07 -5.45
C ARG A 198 23.77 4.89 -4.53
N LEU A 199 24.11 3.75 -5.13
CA LEU A 199 24.52 2.52 -4.43
C LEU A 199 26.01 2.50 -4.14
#